data_AF-A0A6C0ULT6-F1
#
_entry.id   AF-A0A6C0ULT6-F1
#
_cell.length_a   1.000
_cell.length_b   1.000
_cell.length_c   1.000
_cell.angle_alpha   90.00
_cell.angle_beta   90.00
_cell.angle_gamma   90.00
#
_symmetry.space_group_name_H-M   'P 1'
#
loop_
_entity.id
_entity.type
_entity.pdbx_description
1 polymer ?
#
loop_
_entity_poly.entity_id
_entity_poly.type
_entity_poly.pdbx_seq_one_letter_code
_entity_poly.pdbx_strand_id
1 'polypeptide(L)'
;MISTGGGAIKITAGGIRINTYENEAEISWSGWAPEFVGDFLALDLPALLEIGQQLYTGAIERDHTVDYLLEGHRSYFVFEPVSEETVRVAFQTRDQIDSSLAVPDPTPRSERGYVVNTEELCQSLLQCAQEFQQQATAFGVARDGLSDQISEVESVLTTT
;
A
#
# COMPACT_ATOMS: atom_id res chain seq x y z
N MET A 1 -5.48 -5.78 6.84
CA MET A 1 -5.49 -4.50 7.59
C MET A 1 -4.34 -3.64 7.09
N ILE A 2 -4.67 -2.45 6.58
CA ILE A 2 -3.70 -1.46 6.11
C ILE A 2 -3.85 -0.22 6.98
N SER A 3 -2.74 0.39 7.41
CA SER A 3 -2.75 1.63 8.19
C SER A 3 -1.60 2.56 7.82
N THR A 4 -1.75 3.86 8.07
CA THR A 4 -0.74 4.91 7.76
C THR A 4 0.15 5.27 8.97
N GLY A 5 0.38 4.34 9.90
CA GLY A 5 1.10 4.63 11.16
C GLY A 5 2.46 5.30 10.92
N GLY A 6 2.75 6.40 11.62
CA GLY A 6 4.04 7.09 11.55
C GLY A 6 4.35 7.81 10.23
N GLY A 7 3.42 7.82 9.26
CA GLY A 7 3.62 8.45 7.94
C GLY A 7 4.01 7.47 6.82
N ALA A 8 3.85 6.16 7.01
CA ALA A 8 4.10 5.16 5.96
C ALA A 8 2.98 4.12 5.86
N ILE A 9 2.84 3.45 4.71
CA ILE A 9 1.82 2.39 4.51
C ILE A 9 2.23 1.13 5.24
N LYS A 10 1.42 0.63 6.16
CA LYS A 10 1.63 -0.65 6.82
C LYS A 10 0.59 -1.64 6.35
N ILE A 11 0.98 -2.65 5.58
CA ILE A 11 0.08 -3.73 5.15
C ILE A 11 0.26 -4.94 6.06
N THR A 12 -0.84 -5.45 6.61
CA THR A 12 -0.88 -6.63 7.47
C THR A 12 -1.89 -7.64 6.93
N ALA A 13 -1.46 -8.88 6.68
CA ALA A 13 -2.30 -10.01 6.27
C ALA A 13 -2.22 -11.14 7.29
N GLY A 14 -3.38 -11.66 7.75
CA GLY A 14 -3.43 -12.72 8.75
C GLY A 14 -2.72 -12.37 10.08
N GLY A 15 -2.72 -11.08 10.46
CA GLY A 15 -2.03 -10.59 11.65
C GLY A 15 -0.52 -10.39 11.48
N ILE A 16 0.04 -10.63 10.29
CA ILE A 16 1.48 -10.52 10.01
C ILE A 16 1.72 -9.34 9.07
N ARG A 17 2.60 -8.44 9.47
CA ARG A 17 3.03 -7.29 8.67
C ARG A 17 3.82 -7.77 7.46
N ILE A 18 3.47 -7.26 6.28
CA ILE A 18 4.05 -7.69 5.01
C ILE A 18 5.32 -6.90 4.68
N ASN A 19 5.32 -5.59 4.93
CA ASN A 19 6.41 -4.68 4.56
C ASN A 19 7.23 -4.19 5.77
N THR A 20 8.53 -3.98 5.58
CA THR A 20 9.45 -3.39 6.58
C THR A 20 10.17 -2.22 5.91
N TYR A 21 10.33 -1.10 6.62
CA TYR A 21 10.95 0.11 6.07
C TYR A 21 12.41 0.28 6.54
N GLU A 22 13.12 1.14 5.81
CA GLU A 22 14.43 1.67 6.21
C GLU A 22 14.30 2.42 7.55
N ASN A 23 15.28 2.25 8.45
CA ASN A 23 15.35 2.90 9.78
C ASN A 23 14.24 2.55 10.78
N GLU A 24 13.41 1.52 10.50
CA GLU A 24 12.30 1.10 11.37
C GLU A 24 12.74 0.69 12.80
N ALA A 25 13.98 0.23 12.97
CA ALA A 25 14.53 -0.18 14.26
C ALA A 25 14.95 0.99 15.18
N GLU A 26 15.08 2.19 14.63
CA GLU A 26 15.68 3.33 15.34
C GLU A 26 14.65 4.27 15.97
N ILE A 27 13.35 4.15 15.64
CA ILE A 27 12.32 5.12 16.04
C ILE A 27 11.00 4.40 16.39
N SER A 28 10.26 4.93 17.38
CA SER A 28 8.95 4.40 17.81
C SER A 28 7.81 4.80 16.86
N TRP A 29 7.01 3.83 16.42
CA TRP A 29 5.78 4.01 15.63
C TRP A 29 4.63 4.73 16.38
N SER A 30 4.83 5.09 17.65
CA SER A 30 3.81 5.71 18.51
C SER A 30 3.69 7.23 18.33
N GLY A 31 4.52 7.86 17.48
CA GLY A 31 4.47 9.29 17.17
C GLY A 31 4.46 9.54 15.67
N TRP A 32 3.84 10.64 15.23
CA TRP A 32 4.00 11.17 13.88
C TRP A 32 5.47 11.57 13.70
N ALA A 33 6.19 10.84 12.85
CA ALA A 33 7.60 11.10 12.58
C ALA A 33 7.76 11.26 11.06
N PRO A 34 7.74 12.51 10.55
CA PRO A 34 7.86 12.81 9.12
C PRO A 34 9.18 12.32 8.48
N GLU A 35 10.11 11.79 9.26
CA GLU A 35 11.35 11.15 8.82
C GLU A 35 11.21 9.65 8.48
N PHE A 36 10.10 9.01 8.84
CA PHE A 36 9.74 7.65 8.40
C PHE A 36 9.22 7.58 6.96
N VAL A 37 9.14 8.73 6.32
CA VAL A 37 8.21 8.98 5.26
C VAL A 37 9.01 9.12 3.98
N GLY A 38 8.92 8.12 3.11
CA GLY A 38 8.78 8.46 1.70
C GLY A 38 7.61 9.42 1.62
N ASP A 39 7.89 10.71 1.39
CA ASP A 39 6.97 11.87 1.35
C ASP A 39 5.91 11.79 0.25
N PHE A 40 5.55 10.57 -0.14
CA PHE A 40 4.75 10.24 -1.29
C PHE A 40 3.53 9.41 -0.93
N LEU A 41 3.09 9.32 0.34
CA LEU A 41 1.74 8.77 0.63
C LEU A 41 0.65 9.43 -0.24
N ALA A 42 0.81 10.73 -0.52
CA ALA A 42 -0.05 11.48 -1.43
C ALA A 42 0.09 11.10 -2.93
N LEU A 43 1.03 10.22 -3.29
CA LEU A 43 1.22 9.60 -4.61
C LEU A 43 0.94 8.09 -4.57
N ASP A 44 1.51 7.39 -3.59
CA ASP A 44 1.43 5.94 -3.44
C ASP A 44 0.02 5.47 -3.08
N LEU A 45 -0.67 6.18 -2.20
CA LEU A 45 -2.00 5.77 -1.76
C LEU A 45 -3.06 5.88 -2.88
N PRO A 46 -3.11 6.98 -3.68
CA PRO A 46 -3.85 7.03 -4.95
C PRO A 46 -3.62 5.82 -5.86
N ALA A 47 -2.34 5.50 -6.15
CA ALA A 47 -2.00 4.44 -7.09
C ALA A 47 -2.36 3.05 -6.54
N LEU A 48 -2.11 2.80 -5.26
CA LEU A 48 -2.49 1.56 -4.61
C LEU A 48 -4.00 1.39 -4.53
N LEU A 49 -4.75 2.48 -4.30
CA LEU A 49 -6.21 2.47 -4.30
C LEU A 49 -6.76 2.11 -5.68
N GLU A 50 -6.20 2.66 -6.75
CA GLU A 50 -6.53 2.31 -8.14
C GLU A 50 -6.23 0.83 -8.42
N ILE A 51 -5.06 0.32 -8.03
CA ILE A 51 -4.70 -1.10 -8.16
C ILE A 51 -5.72 -1.98 -7.42
N GLY A 52 -6.09 -1.61 -6.19
CA GLY A 52 -7.10 -2.31 -5.39
C GLY A 52 -8.45 -2.40 -6.09
N GLN A 53 -8.93 -1.28 -6.65
CA GLN A 53 -10.18 -1.22 -7.41
C GLN A 53 -10.12 -2.09 -8.68
N GLN A 54 -9.02 -2.04 -9.43
CA GLN A 54 -8.83 -2.86 -10.63
C GLN A 54 -8.78 -4.36 -10.32
N LEU A 55 -8.14 -4.74 -9.21
CA LEU A 55 -8.14 -6.13 -8.73
C LEU A 55 -9.53 -6.58 -8.31
N TYR A 56 -10.27 -5.74 -7.59
CA TYR A 56 -11.63 -6.04 -7.11
C TYR A 56 -12.62 -6.20 -8.26
N THR A 57 -12.56 -5.32 -9.27
CA THR A 57 -13.43 -5.36 -10.44
C THR A 57 -13.04 -6.42 -11.47
N GLY A 58 -11.92 -7.12 -11.27
CA GLY A 58 -11.39 -8.11 -12.21
C GLY A 58 -10.83 -7.48 -13.49
N ALA A 59 -10.48 -6.20 -13.48
CA ALA A 59 -9.86 -5.51 -14.61
C ALA A 59 -8.41 -5.98 -14.87
N ILE A 60 -7.73 -6.50 -13.84
CA ILE A 60 -6.42 -7.14 -13.97
C ILE A 60 -6.63 -8.65 -14.19
N GLU A 61 -6.19 -9.15 -15.35
CA GLU A 61 -6.29 -10.56 -15.73
C GLU A 61 -5.35 -11.45 -14.88
N ARG A 62 -5.70 -12.73 -14.72
CA ARG A 62 -5.01 -13.66 -13.79
C ARG A 62 -3.61 -14.08 -14.23
N ASP A 63 -3.27 -13.90 -15.49
CA ASP A 63 -1.94 -14.15 -16.05
C ASP A 63 -1.04 -12.91 -15.99
N HIS A 64 -1.55 -11.79 -15.46
CA HIS A 64 -0.79 -10.56 -15.29
C HIS A 64 -0.39 -10.36 -13.83
N THR A 65 0.75 -9.69 -13.66
CA THR A 65 1.25 -9.27 -12.36
C THR A 65 1.43 -7.76 -12.39
N VAL A 66 1.03 -7.08 -11.32
CA VAL A 66 1.20 -5.63 -11.16
C VAL A 66 2.29 -5.38 -10.13
N ASP A 67 3.37 -4.74 -10.58
CA ASP A 67 4.45 -4.28 -9.74
C ASP A 67 4.27 -2.79 -9.45
N TYR A 68 4.15 -2.42 -8.17
CA TYR A 68 4.07 -1.04 -7.74
C TYR A 68 5.33 -0.63 -6.96
N LEU A 69 6.19 0.15 -7.61
CA LEU A 69 7.38 0.73 -6.97
C LEU A 69 6.96 1.88 -6.07
N LEU A 70 7.33 1.79 -4.79
CA LEU A 70 7.11 2.87 -3.84
C LEU A 70 8.00 4.06 -4.23
N GLU A 71 7.41 5.24 -4.38
CA GLU A 71 8.14 6.41 -4.84
C GLU A 71 9.29 6.76 -3.87
N GLY A 72 10.48 7.04 -4.41
CA GLY A 72 11.67 7.31 -3.61
C GLY A 72 12.29 6.08 -2.91
N HIS A 73 11.71 4.88 -3.08
CA HIS A 73 12.21 3.64 -2.48
C HIS A 73 12.65 2.62 -3.53
N ARG A 74 13.35 1.57 -3.07
CA ARG A 74 13.67 0.38 -3.89
C ARG A 74 12.69 -0.76 -3.71
N SER A 75 11.89 -0.66 -2.68
CA SER A 75 10.92 -1.67 -2.32
C SER A 75 9.66 -1.46 -3.14
N TYR A 76 9.05 -2.57 -3.53
CA TYR A 76 7.86 -2.55 -4.36
C TYR A 76 6.90 -3.64 -3.90
N PHE A 77 5.62 -3.38 -4.12
CA PHE A 77 4.57 -4.37 -3.96
C PHE A 77 4.38 -5.12 -5.26
N VAL A 78 4.09 -6.41 -5.14
CA VAL A 78 3.72 -7.27 -6.27
C VAL A 78 2.33 -7.80 -5.99
N PHE A 79 1.41 -7.57 -6.92
CA PHE A 79 0.04 -8.03 -6.88
C PHE A 79 -0.21 -9.02 -8.01
N GLU A 80 -0.54 -10.26 -7.66
CA GLU A 80 -0.82 -11.32 -8.63
C GLU A 80 -2.19 -11.92 -8.32
N PRO A 81 -3.19 -11.78 -9.21
CA PRO A 81 -4.49 -12.42 -9.01
C PRO A 81 -4.34 -13.94 -8.97
N VAL A 82 -4.87 -14.58 -7.93
CA VAL A 82 -4.81 -16.03 -7.73
C VAL A 82 -6.15 -16.68 -8.09
N SER A 83 -7.26 -16.00 -7.78
CA SER A 83 -8.61 -16.39 -8.17
C SER A 83 -9.44 -15.14 -8.47
N GLU A 84 -10.74 -15.31 -8.73
CA GLU A 84 -11.70 -14.20 -8.88
C GLU A 84 -11.81 -13.34 -7.62
N GLU A 85 -11.57 -13.93 -6.45
CA GLU A 85 -11.78 -13.28 -5.15
C GLU A 85 -10.48 -13.11 -4.37
N THR A 86 -9.34 -13.57 -4.90
CA THR A 86 -8.08 -13.58 -4.14
C THR A 86 -6.90 -13.09 -4.96
N VAL A 87 -6.01 -12.37 -4.27
CA VAL A 87 -4.76 -11.83 -4.82
C VAL A 87 -3.61 -12.19 -3.87
N ARG A 88 -2.47 -12.54 -4.45
CA ARG A 88 -1.22 -12.65 -3.72
C ARG A 88 -0.54 -11.29 -3.69
N VAL A 89 -0.28 -10.81 -2.47
CA VAL A 89 0.46 -9.56 -2.24
C VAL A 89 1.83 -9.91 -1.68
N ALA A 90 2.88 -9.62 -2.42
CA ALA A 90 4.27 -9.78 -1.99
C ALA A 90 4.96 -8.42 -1.87
N PHE A 91 6.02 -8.40 -1.05
CA PHE A 91 6.89 -7.24 -0.91
C PHE A 91 8.31 -7.65 -1.26
N GLN A 92 8.89 -6.95 -2.22
CA GLN A 92 10.19 -7.26 -2.80
C GLN A 92 11.06 -6.00 -2.85
N THR A 93 12.36 -6.19 -3.03
CA THR A 93 13.34 -5.12 -3.26
C THR A 93 14.01 -5.34 -4.61
N ARG A 94 14.33 -4.26 -5.33
CA ARG A 94 15.14 -4.35 -6.56
C ARG A 94 16.63 -4.17 -6.24
N ASP A 95 17.47 -4.81 -7.05
CA ASP A 95 18.93 -4.61 -7.00
C ASP A 95 19.29 -3.12 -7.14
N GLN A 96 20.28 -2.71 -6.34
CA GLN A 96 20.58 -1.32 -5.97
C GLN A 96 20.68 -0.34 -7.17
N ILE A 97 19.82 0.68 -7.17
CA ILE A 97 20.02 1.90 -7.99
C ILE A 97 21.10 2.81 -7.36
N ASP A 98 21.28 2.77 -6.04
CA ASP A 98 22.28 3.57 -5.30
C ASP A 98 22.87 2.80 -4.08
N SER A 99 24.11 2.37 -4.16
CA SER A 99 24.73 1.54 -3.11
C SER A 99 24.83 2.17 -1.71
N SER A 100 24.52 3.46 -1.52
CA SER A 100 24.61 4.13 -0.22
C SER A 100 23.41 3.96 0.71
N LEU A 101 22.25 3.49 0.21
CA LEU A 101 21.06 3.27 1.04
C LEU A 101 20.99 1.80 1.49
N ALA A 102 20.99 1.58 2.81
CA ALA A 102 20.89 0.27 3.44
C ALA A 102 19.42 -0.12 3.68
N VAL A 103 18.81 -0.76 2.68
CA VAL A 103 17.44 -1.28 2.78
C VAL A 103 17.47 -2.70 3.38
N PRO A 104 16.69 -3.00 4.42
CA PRO A 104 16.58 -4.37 4.93
C PRO A 104 16.02 -5.30 3.85
N ASP A 105 16.62 -6.47 3.68
CA ASP A 105 16.05 -7.48 2.80
C ASP A 105 14.67 -7.92 3.33
N PRO A 106 13.67 -8.06 2.46
CA PRO A 106 12.38 -8.61 2.85
C PRO A 106 12.56 -10.03 3.38
N THR A 107 11.73 -10.41 4.36
CA THR A 107 11.77 -11.79 4.84
C THR A 107 11.38 -12.75 3.71
N PRO A 108 11.85 -14.02 3.71
CA PRO A 108 11.45 -15.00 2.69
C PRO A 108 9.93 -15.19 2.59
N ARG A 109 9.20 -14.87 3.66
CA ARG A 109 7.73 -14.92 3.69
C ARG A 109 7.11 -13.70 3.01
N SER A 110 7.65 -12.50 3.25
CA SER A 110 7.26 -11.26 2.56
C SER A 110 7.52 -11.33 1.05
N GLU A 111 8.66 -11.90 0.65
CA GLU A 111 9.01 -12.09 -0.77
C GLU A 111 8.06 -13.05 -1.49
N ARG A 112 7.66 -14.13 -0.83
CA ARG A 112 6.70 -15.09 -1.38
C ARG A 112 5.27 -14.54 -1.43
N GLY A 113 4.97 -13.60 -0.53
CA GLY A 113 3.68 -12.95 -0.43
C GLY A 113 2.62 -13.73 0.34
N TYR A 114 1.49 -13.07 0.52
CA TYR A 114 0.32 -13.53 1.25
C TYR A 114 -0.88 -13.49 0.34
N VAL A 115 -1.66 -14.57 0.31
CA VAL A 115 -2.94 -14.58 -0.39
C VAL A 115 -3.99 -13.95 0.51
N VAL A 116 -4.67 -12.93 0.00
CA VAL A 116 -5.74 -12.19 0.67
C VAL A 116 -6.96 -12.10 -0.24
N ASN A 117 -8.13 -11.86 0.34
CA ASN A 117 -9.32 -11.57 -0.43
C ASN A 117 -9.21 -10.17 -1.07
N THR A 118 -9.63 -10.05 -2.34
CA THR A 118 -9.52 -8.80 -3.11
C THR A 118 -10.44 -7.70 -2.59
N GLU A 119 -11.65 -8.05 -2.14
CA GLU A 119 -12.59 -7.13 -1.48
C GLU A 119 -12.00 -6.62 -0.17
N GLU A 120 -11.50 -7.50 0.70
CA GLU A 120 -10.87 -7.12 1.98
C GLU A 120 -9.65 -6.21 1.78
N LEU A 121 -8.86 -6.47 0.74
CA LEU A 121 -7.72 -5.64 0.36
C LEU A 121 -8.19 -4.24 -0.08
N CYS A 122 -9.15 -4.18 -0.99
CA CYS A 122 -9.70 -2.93 -1.51
C CYS A 122 -10.35 -2.09 -0.40
N GLN A 123 -11.16 -2.71 0.47
CA GLN A 123 -11.74 -2.05 1.64
C GLN A 123 -10.67 -1.53 2.61
N SER A 124 -9.61 -2.32 2.86
CA SER A 124 -8.50 -1.88 3.72
C SER A 124 -7.76 -0.69 3.12
N LEU A 125 -7.55 -0.65 1.80
CA LEU A 125 -6.94 0.49 1.10
C LEU A 125 -7.81 1.73 1.17
N LEU A 126 -9.11 1.58 0.93
CA LEU A 126 -10.08 2.67 1.00
C LEU A 126 -10.14 3.29 2.40
N GLN A 127 -10.24 2.47 3.45
CA GLN A 127 -10.21 2.95 4.82
C GLN A 127 -8.92 3.73 5.11
N CYS A 128 -7.78 3.21 4.65
CA CYS A 128 -6.49 3.85 4.80
C CYS A 128 -6.43 5.22 4.09
N ALA A 129 -6.98 5.32 2.87
CA ALA A 129 -7.10 6.56 2.10
C ALA A 129 -8.00 7.60 2.80
N GLN A 130 -9.14 7.17 3.34
CA GLN A 130 -10.04 8.03 4.10
C GLN A 130 -9.37 8.59 5.37
N GLU A 131 -8.68 7.74 6.14
CA GLU A 131 -7.94 8.16 7.34
C GLU A 131 -6.84 9.17 7.00
N PHE A 132 -6.10 8.93 5.91
CA PHE A 132 -5.08 9.86 5.43
C PHE A 132 -5.69 11.20 4.98
N GLN A 133 -6.75 11.18 4.17
CA GLN A 133 -7.43 12.39 3.70
C GLN A 133 -7.98 13.23 4.86
N GLN A 134 -8.53 12.58 5.89
CA GLN A 134 -9.01 13.27 7.09
C GLN A 134 -7.87 13.99 7.82
N GLN A 135 -6.73 13.32 7.99
CA GLN A 135 -5.54 13.93 8.59
C GLN A 135 -5.00 15.07 7.74
N ALA A 136 -4.80 14.86 6.43
CA ALA A 136 -4.30 15.87 5.51
C ALA A 136 -5.19 17.12 5.48
N THR A 137 -6.52 16.94 5.57
CA THR A 137 -7.49 18.04 5.67
C THR A 137 -7.32 18.81 6.97
N ALA A 138 -7.18 18.11 8.10
CA ALA A 138 -6.96 18.73 9.41
C ALA A 138 -5.66 19.56 9.46
N PHE A 139 -4.64 19.16 8.71
CA PHE A 139 -3.38 19.90 8.56
C PHE A 139 -3.37 20.94 7.43
N GLY A 140 -4.46 21.07 6.65
CA GLY A 140 -4.58 22.05 5.56
C GLY A 140 -3.74 21.73 4.32
N VAL A 141 -3.37 20.46 4.12
CA VAL A 141 -2.52 19.99 3.01
C VAL A 141 -3.21 18.94 2.12
N ALA A 142 -4.53 18.77 2.28
CA ALA A 142 -5.33 17.85 1.48
C ALA A 142 -5.27 18.18 -0.03
N ARG A 143 -5.35 17.13 -0.85
CA ARG A 143 -5.46 17.23 -2.31
C ARG A 143 -6.85 16.81 -2.76
N ASP A 144 -7.47 17.62 -3.62
CA ASP A 144 -8.83 17.34 -4.14
C ASP A 144 -8.89 16.02 -4.92
N GLY A 145 -7.84 15.70 -5.70
CA GLY A 145 -7.81 14.49 -6.54
C GLY A 145 -7.88 13.16 -5.77
N LEU A 146 -7.39 13.10 -4.52
CA LEU A 146 -7.55 11.90 -3.69
C LEU A 146 -8.99 11.74 -3.20
N SER A 147 -9.69 12.85 -2.95
CA SER A 147 -11.11 12.81 -2.55
C SER A 147 -11.99 12.22 -3.66
N ASP A 148 -11.74 12.60 -4.91
CA ASP A 148 -12.50 12.10 -6.05
C ASP A 148 -12.31 10.57 -6.23
N GLN A 149 -11.07 10.09 -6.10
CA GLN A 149 -10.76 8.66 -6.17
C GLN A 149 -11.39 7.86 -5.02
N ILE A 150 -11.40 8.39 -3.80
CA ILE A 150 -12.09 7.77 -2.66
C ILE A 150 -13.58 7.58 -2.99
N SER A 151 -14.24 8.63 -3.48
CA SER A 151 -15.66 8.58 -3.83
C SER A 151 -15.96 7.62 -4.99
N GLU A 152 -15.06 7.51 -5.97
CA GLU A 152 -15.19 6.54 -7.06
C GLU A 152 -15.17 5.10 -6.53
N VAL A 153 -14.17 4.75 -5.71
CA VAL A 153 -14.04 3.39 -5.17
C VAL A 153 -15.19 3.05 -4.22
N GLU A 154 -15.66 4.00 -3.41
CA GLU A 154 -16.87 3.83 -2.59
C GLU A 154 -18.09 3.47 -3.44
N SER A 155 -18.26 4.11 -4.59
CA SER A 155 -19.39 3.84 -5.48
C SER A 155 -19.35 2.42 -6.06
N VAL A 156 -18.15 1.92 -6.39
CA VAL A 156 -17.94 0.56 -6.91
C VAL A 156 -18.23 -0.50 -5.86
N LEU A 157 -17.72 -0.32 -4.63
CA LEU A 157 -17.94 -1.27 -3.54
C LEU A 157 -19.40 -1.32 -3.07
N THR A 158 -20.18 -0.26 -3.27
CA THR A 158 -21.60 -0.21 -2.89
C THR A 158 -22.56 -0.77 -3.95
N THR A 159 -22.09 -0.99 -5.18
CA THR A 159 -22.92 -1.53 -6.29
C THR A 159 -22.87 -3.05 -6.45
N THR A 160 -22.07 -3.75 -5.64
CA THR A 160 -21.89 -5.22 -5.70
C THR A 160 -22.69 -5.92 -4.61
#